data_AF-A0A7S1MEW9-F1
#
_entry.id   AF-A0A7S1MEW9-F1
#
_cell.length_a   1.000
_cell.length_b   1.000
_cell.length_c   1.000
_cell.angle_alpha   90.00
_cell.angle_beta   90.00
_cell.angle_gamma   90.00
#
_symmetry.space_group_name_H-M   'P 1'
#
loop_
_entity.id
_entity.type
_entity.pdbx_description
1 polymer ?
#
loop_
_entity_poly.entity_id
_entity_poly.type
_entity_poly.pdbx_seq_one_letter_code
_entity_poly.pdbx_strand_id
1 'polypeptide(L)'
;KLKPAATAALFARARAVVGVHGGALTNVLFCGSSAEIFELGFATPFAGHYRHLAAALGLRLTLLPLAADERGIGAQEVRLVDMEAALKTVRGRLSGDATRNTEEL
;
A
#
# COMPACT_ATOMS: atom_id res chain seq x y z
N LYS A 1 -3.13 10.36 -19.26
CA LYS A 1 -2.56 10.51 -17.90
C LYS A 1 -3.22 11.70 -17.23
N LEU A 2 -3.58 11.60 -15.95
CA LEU A 2 -4.12 12.74 -15.19
C LEU A 2 -3.07 13.84 -15.05
N LYS A 3 -3.52 15.11 -14.98
CA LYS A 3 -2.65 16.23 -14.59
C LYS A 3 -2.23 16.07 -13.12
N PRO A 4 -1.04 16.54 -12.70
CA PRO A 4 -0.58 16.40 -11.32
C PRO A 4 -1.58 16.85 -10.25
N ALA A 5 -2.21 18.01 -10.44
CA ALA A 5 -3.23 18.52 -9.52
C ALA A 5 -4.45 17.60 -9.39
N ALA A 6 -4.88 16.98 -10.50
CA ALA A 6 -5.99 16.02 -10.49
C ALA A 6 -5.61 14.70 -9.80
N THR A 7 -4.35 14.26 -9.94
CA THR A 7 -3.82 13.11 -9.20
C THR A 7 -3.81 13.40 -7.70
N ALA A 8 -3.26 14.55 -7.27
CA ALA A 8 -3.25 14.92 -5.85
C ALA A 8 -4.67 14.99 -5.28
N ALA A 9 -5.61 15.63 -5.99
CA ALA A 9 -7.00 15.72 -5.56
C ALA A 9 -7.72 14.36 -5.51
N LEU A 10 -7.33 13.39 -6.34
CA LEU A 10 -7.83 12.02 -6.27
C LEU A 10 -7.34 11.31 -5.01
N PHE A 11 -6.04 11.41 -4.70
CA PHE A 11 -5.44 10.76 -3.54
C PHE A 11 -5.88 11.42 -2.21
N ALA A 12 -6.11 12.73 -2.20
CA ALA A 12 -6.59 13.47 -1.04
C ALA A 12 -7.96 12.99 -0.52
N ARG A 13 -8.79 12.41 -1.40
CA ARG A 13 -10.10 11.85 -1.05
C ARG A 13 -10.12 10.33 -0.94
N ALA A 14 -8.97 9.66 -1.14
CA ALA A 14 -8.92 8.21 -1.12
C ALA A 14 -9.12 7.68 0.31
N ARG A 15 -10.08 6.77 0.48
CA ARG A 15 -10.20 5.96 1.72
C ARG A 15 -9.24 4.78 1.71
N ALA A 16 -8.91 4.29 0.51
CA ALA A 16 -7.99 3.19 0.34
C ALA A 16 -7.18 3.38 -0.94
N VAL A 17 -5.91 2.98 -0.91
CA VAL A 17 -5.02 2.93 -2.07
C VAL A 17 -4.44 1.53 -2.14
N VAL A 18 -4.58 0.88 -3.29
CA VAL A 18 -3.86 -0.35 -3.61
C VAL A 18 -2.90 -0.04 -4.73
N GLY A 19 -1.61 -0.33 -4.54
CA GLY A 19 -0.60 0.01 -5.53
C GLY A 19 0.59 -0.94 -5.53
N VAL A 20 1.14 -1.19 -6.71
CA VAL A 20 2.40 -1.93 -6.87
C VAL A 20 3.55 -1.08 -6.35
N HIS A 21 4.50 -1.73 -5.68
CA HIS A 21 5.76 -1.12 -5.25
C HIS A 21 6.42 -0.42 -6.44
N GLY A 22 6.58 0.90 -6.35
CA GLY A 22 7.15 1.72 -7.41
C GLY A 22 6.68 3.16 -7.35
N GLY A 23 7.23 4.00 -8.24
CA GLY A 23 7.07 5.46 -8.18
C GLY A 23 5.63 5.97 -8.08
N ALA A 24 4.65 5.25 -8.67
CA ALA A 24 3.25 5.61 -8.56
C ALA A 24 2.71 5.59 -7.11
N LEU A 25 3.23 4.71 -6.25
CA LEU A 25 2.83 4.61 -4.84
C LEU A 25 3.29 5.82 -4.02
N THR A 26 4.23 6.64 -4.49
CA THR A 26 4.60 7.89 -3.81
C THR A 26 3.43 8.87 -3.66
N ASN A 27 2.40 8.78 -4.52
CA ASN A 27 1.23 9.66 -4.46
C ASN A 27 0.42 9.52 -3.15
N VAL A 28 0.70 8.52 -2.31
CA VAL A 28 0.15 8.44 -0.94
C VAL A 28 0.53 9.65 -0.07
N LEU A 29 1.54 10.43 -0.47
CA LEU A 29 1.89 11.71 0.16
C LEU A 29 0.72 12.72 0.17
N PHE A 30 -0.24 12.56 -0.75
CA PHE A 30 -1.42 13.40 -0.82
C PHE A 30 -2.62 12.84 -0.04
N CYS A 31 -2.53 11.63 0.51
CA CYS A 31 -3.64 11.02 1.24
C CYS A 31 -3.84 11.65 2.63
N GLY A 32 -5.10 11.66 3.10
CA GLY A 32 -5.39 11.96 4.49
C GLY A 32 -5.01 10.80 5.43
N SER A 33 -4.77 11.10 6.71
CA SER A 33 -4.34 10.13 7.74
C SER A 33 -5.30 8.96 8.00
N SER A 34 -6.54 9.04 7.50
CA SER A 34 -7.52 7.97 7.59
C SER A 34 -7.42 6.93 6.47
N ALA A 35 -6.63 7.19 5.43
CA ALA A 35 -6.50 6.29 4.29
C ALA A 35 -5.75 4.99 4.67
N GLU A 36 -6.27 3.85 4.18
CA GLU A 36 -5.59 2.55 4.23
C GLU A 36 -4.74 2.36 2.98
N ILE A 37 -3.46 2.08 3.15
CA ILE A 37 -2.54 1.84 2.04
C ILE A 37 -2.22 0.35 1.96
N PHE A 38 -2.41 -0.24 0.79
CA PHE A 38 -2.04 -1.63 0.50
C PHE A 38 -0.97 -1.63 -0.59
N GLU A 39 0.21 -2.10 -0.22
CA GLU A 39 1.35 -2.18 -1.12
C GLU A 39 1.48 -3.60 -1.66
N LEU A 40 1.40 -3.77 -2.97
CA LEU A 40 1.79 -5.01 -3.64
C LEU A 40 3.30 -4.98 -3.84
N GLY A 41 4.05 -5.62 -2.94
CA GLY A 41 5.51 -5.46 -2.89
C GLY A 41 6.25 -6.65 -2.29
N PHE A 42 7.53 -6.45 -1.98
CA PHE A 42 8.41 -7.49 -1.48
C PHE A 42 8.79 -7.23 -0.02
N ALA A 43 8.80 -8.28 0.80
CA ALA A 43 9.25 -8.21 2.18
C ALA A 43 10.78 -8.26 2.26
N THR A 44 11.44 -7.19 1.80
CA THR A 44 12.92 -7.06 1.84
C THR A 44 13.34 -5.79 2.58
N PRO A 45 14.51 -5.78 3.23
CA PRO A 45 15.03 -4.58 3.88
C PRO A 45 15.20 -3.39 2.92
N PHE A 46 15.50 -3.65 1.64
CA PHE A 46 15.75 -2.63 0.63
C PHE A 46 14.47 -2.05 0.00
N ALA A 47 13.32 -2.69 0.20
CA ALA A 47 12.02 -2.22 -0.32
C ALA A 47 11.19 -1.47 0.74
N GLY A 48 11.77 -1.13 1.90
CA GLY A 48 11.04 -0.54 3.03
C GLY A 48 10.63 0.93 2.89
N HIS A 49 10.94 1.60 1.77
CA HIS A 49 10.79 3.06 1.64
C HIS A 49 9.35 3.56 1.87
N TYR A 50 8.34 2.83 1.36
CA TYR A 50 6.93 3.23 1.54
C TYR A 50 6.43 2.99 2.96
N ARG A 51 6.94 1.97 3.66
CA ARG A 51 6.69 1.78 5.09
C ARG A 51 7.19 2.98 5.90
N HIS A 52 8.40 3.48 5.60
CA HIS A 52 8.94 4.66 6.27
C HIS A 52 8.17 5.94 5.90
N LEU A 53 7.79 6.10 4.64
CA LEU A 53 6.94 7.22 4.19
C LEU A 53 5.58 7.21 4.91
N ALA A 54 4.92 6.05 4.96
CA ALA A 54 3.63 5.91 5.64
C ALA A 54 3.75 6.24 7.13
N ALA A 55 4.80 5.73 7.80
CA ALA A 55 5.06 6.05 9.21
C ALA A 55 5.27 7.56 9.43
N ALA A 56 6.03 8.22 8.57
CA ALA A 56 6.27 9.67 8.66
C ALA A 56 4.98 10.50 8.45
N LEU A 57 4.02 9.99 7.70
CA LEU A 57 2.74 10.64 7.40
C LEU A 57 1.60 10.22 8.34
N GLY A 58 1.85 9.32 9.30
CA GLY A 58 0.80 8.74 10.14
C GLY A 58 -0.21 7.88 9.37
N LEU A 59 0.18 7.35 8.21
CA LEU A 59 -0.64 6.47 7.38
C LEU A 59 -0.45 5.01 7.79
N ARG A 60 -1.51 4.21 7.63
CA ARG A 60 -1.45 2.76 7.81
C ARG A 60 -1.11 2.11 6.48
N LEU A 61 0.03 1.42 6.42
CA LEU A 61 0.44 0.65 5.25
C LEU A 61 0.49 -0.83 5.59
N THR A 62 -0.19 -1.63 4.76
CA THR A 62 -0.16 -3.09 4.80
C THR A 62 0.54 -3.61 3.55
N LEU A 63 1.61 -4.36 3.75
CA LEU A 63 2.28 -5.07 2.66
C LEU A 63 1.46 -6.31 2.29
N LEU A 64 1.14 -6.44 1.01
CA LEU A 64 0.58 -7.62 0.36
C LEU A 64 1.70 -8.29 -0.44
N PRO A 65 2.30 -9.38 0.08
CA PRO A 65 3.52 -9.94 -0.50
C PRO A 65 3.32 -10.47 -1.91
N LEU A 66 4.22 -10.08 -2.81
CA LEU A 66 4.35 -10.66 -4.14
C LEU A 66 5.21 -11.92 -4.10
N ALA A 67 4.84 -12.90 -4.91
CA ALA A 67 5.66 -14.07 -5.19
C ALA A 67 6.93 -13.64 -5.92
N ALA A 68 8.08 -14.10 -5.42
CA ALA A 68 9.34 -13.91 -6.11
C ALA A 68 9.35 -14.79 -7.38
N ASP A 69 9.71 -14.18 -8.51
CA ASP A 69 9.99 -14.89 -9.74
C ASP A 69 11.02 -14.11 -10.58
N GLU A 70 11.28 -14.57 -11.79
CA GLU A 70 12.29 -13.98 -12.68
C GLU A 70 11.90 -12.59 -13.22
N ARG A 71 10.70 -12.09 -12.92
CA ARG A 71 10.24 -10.79 -13.40
C ARG A 71 10.89 -9.66 -12.62
N GLY A 72 11.52 -8.76 -13.36
CA GLY A 72 12.14 -7.54 -12.83
C GLY A 72 11.20 -6.34 -12.80
N ILE A 73 11.78 -5.19 -12.45
CA ILE A 73 11.11 -3.88 -12.51
C ILE A 73 10.56 -3.66 -13.93
N GLY A 74 9.28 -3.29 -14.03
CA GLY A 74 8.62 -3.02 -15.32
C GLY A 74 7.90 -4.21 -15.95
N ALA A 75 7.83 -5.35 -15.24
CA ALA A 75 7.00 -6.46 -15.66
C ALA A 75 5.53 -6.06 -15.83
N GLN A 76 4.87 -6.66 -16.83
CA GLN A 76 3.46 -6.38 -17.14
C GLN A 76 2.52 -6.91 -16.05
N GLU A 77 2.97 -7.89 -15.28
CA GLU A 77 2.16 -8.57 -14.29
C GLU A 77 2.97 -8.87 -13.04
N VAL A 78 2.27 -8.93 -11.91
CA VAL A 78 2.79 -9.40 -10.63
C VAL A 78 1.86 -10.49 -10.09
N ARG A 79 2.39 -11.35 -9.22
CA ARG A 79 1.62 -12.41 -8.58
C ARG A 79 1.72 -12.23 -7.08
N LEU A 80 0.60 -12.29 -6.39
CA LEU A 80 0.59 -12.38 -4.93
C LEU A 80 1.07 -13.78 -4.52
N VAL A 81 1.73 -13.88 -3.36
CA VAL A 81 2.05 -15.18 -2.75
C VAL A 81 0.76 -15.95 -2.47
N ASP A 82 -0.26 -15.27 -1.96
CA ASP A 82 -1.56 -15.82 -1.65
C ASP A 82 -2.65 -14.76 -1.90
N MET A 83 -3.47 -15.00 -2.92
CA MET A 83 -4.56 -14.10 -3.30
C MET A 83 -5.68 -14.08 -2.27
N GLU A 84 -6.04 -15.24 -1.69
CA GLU A 84 -7.16 -15.33 -0.76
C GLU A 84 -6.81 -14.64 0.55
N ALA A 85 -5.61 -14.87 1.07
CA ALA A 85 -5.12 -14.18 2.26
C ALA A 85 -5.01 -12.66 2.06
N ALA A 86 -4.56 -12.21 0.88
CA ALA A 86 -4.50 -10.79 0.54
C ALA A 86 -5.90 -10.16 0.52
N LEU A 87 -6.87 -10.80 -0.12
CA LEU A 87 -8.26 -10.33 -0.16
C LEU A 87 -8.89 -10.29 1.23
N LYS A 88 -8.64 -11.31 2.06
CA LYS A 88 -9.09 -11.34 3.46
C LYS A 88 -8.50 -10.18 4.25
N THR A 89 -7.22 -9.90 4.08
CA THR A 89 -6.52 -8.79 4.73
C THR A 89 -7.12 -7.43 4.33
N VAL A 90 -7.32 -7.20 3.03
CA VAL A 90 -7.95 -5.97 2.53
C VAL A 90 -9.36 -5.80 3.10
N ARG A 91 -10.18 -6.85 3.06
CA ARG A 91 -11.55 -6.79 3.61
C ARG A 91 -11.56 -6.49 5.10
N GLY A 92 -10.74 -7.18 5.91
CA GLY A 92 -10.70 -6.95 7.35
C GLY A 92 -10.28 -5.52 7.71
N ARG A 93 -9.30 -4.97 6.98
CA ARG A 93 -8.84 -3.59 7.19
C ARG A 93 -9.89 -2.55 6.77
N LEU A 94 -10.59 -2.77 5.66
CA LEU A 94 -11.61 -1.83 5.17
C LEU A 94 -12.92 -1.87 5.97
N SER A 95 -13.30 -3.03 6.52
CA SER A 95 -14.51 -3.17 7.33
C SER A 95 -14.36 -2.64 8.77
N GLY A 96 -13.14 -2.30 9.19
CA GLY A 96 -12.87 -1.85 10.57
C GLY A 96 -12.66 -3.00 11.57
N ASP A 97 -12.53 -4.25 11.10
CA ASP A 97 -12.19 -5.43 11.91
C ASP A 97 -10.71 -5.45 12.36
N ALA A 98 -9.95 -4.40 12.03
CA ALA A 98 -8.67 -4.15 12.69
C ALA A 98 -8.94 -3.66 14.11
N THR A 99 -9.09 -4.63 15.03
CA THR A 99 -8.88 -4.43 16.46
C THR A 99 -7.70 -3.49 16.66
N ARG A 100 -7.92 -2.49 17.51
CA ARG A 100 -6.90 -1.57 18.03
C ARG A 100 -5.89 -2.39 18.83
N ASN A 101 -4.97 -3.09 18.18
CA ASN A 101 -3.77 -3.58 18.84
C ASN A 101 -2.77 -2.42 18.91
N THR A 102 -3.05 -1.52 19.84
CA THR A 102 -2.01 -0.87 20.62
C THR A 102 -1.35 -1.96 21.49
N GLU A 103 -0.29 -2.57 20.98
CA GLU A 103 0.81 -3.05 21.84
C GLU A 103 1.89 -1.97 21.67
N GLU A 104 1.93 -1.00 22.58
CA GLU A 104 2.80 -0.98 23.77
C GLU A 104 4.29 -0.86 23.38
N LEU A 105 4.76 0.39 23.51
CA LEU A 105 6.11 0.89 23.83
C LEU A 105 7.33 0.22 23.19
#